data_AF-A3HUB1-F1
#
_entry.id   AF-A3HUB1-F1
#
_cell.length_a   1.000
_cell.length_b   1.000
_cell.length_c   1.000
_cell.angle_alpha   90.00
_cell.angle_beta   90.00
_cell.angle_gamma   90.00
#
_symmetry.space_group_name_H-M   'P 1'
#
loop_
_entity.id
_entity.type
_entity.pdbx_description
1 polymer ?
#
loop_
_entity_poly.entity_id
_entity_poly.type
_entity_poly.pdbx_seq_one_letter_code
_entity_poly.pdbx_strand_id
1 'polypeptide(L)'
;MKLIINLSLIILLFSCSKKEENSSGNILDSLTISVDTVIVDSKGKLLELNRGPSSSSVSENGKYLYLFNSRTHQIQQINLDQLEWERDFDFEVEGPNGISDMVLKTQTLDDSTFVITAFNKLGTFSIEGTKLKNFSISSLPLESDLQELDYSVILTKDLKSIFSLPGVRYQGPRTFAKIDLQTYEIDNFSIKEMNWIFDLKIGTSAQSVFQESMYLVEVNNQILALSPSSSSFYRYDLKTDSLNYHSFIHQLSPITNETKLKTIVESDQEYHEEMRNFFMGMYFGPLKWDESNKLYFRFGRKANSIDDTWQISSSQVFMYAYDENFNLIGEAELPEEIKFPRDFFFKDGKLWSYINIEDELGFAIFTFDF
;
A
#
# COMPACT_ATOMS: atom_id res chain seq x y z
N MET A 1 -47.29 71.82 27.19
CA MET A 1 -48.34 71.17 28.00
C MET A 1 -48.78 69.91 27.27
N LYS A 2 -48.50 68.73 27.86
CA LYS A 2 -49.06 67.40 27.54
C LYS A 2 -48.75 66.84 26.13
N LEU A 3 -48.43 65.57 25.91
CA LEU A 3 -48.03 64.39 26.69
C LEU A 3 -47.85 63.27 25.62
N ILE A 4 -46.85 62.38 25.78
CA ILE A 4 -46.91 60.92 25.48
C ILE A 4 -46.98 60.51 23.98
N ILE A 5 -45.86 60.01 23.41
CA ILE A 5 -45.36 58.62 23.38
C ILE A 5 -46.23 57.67 22.53
N ASN A 6 -45.66 57.17 21.43
CA ASN A 6 -45.46 55.74 21.14
C ASN A 6 -44.74 55.62 19.78
N LEU A 7 -43.45 55.25 19.75
CA LEU A 7 -42.94 53.88 19.84
C LEU A 7 -43.33 53.04 18.61
N SER A 8 -42.47 53.09 17.59
CA SER A 8 -42.21 51.94 16.70
C SER A 8 -40.75 52.02 16.26
N LEU A 9 -39.89 51.57 17.17
CA LEU A 9 -38.50 51.23 16.88
C LEU A 9 -38.53 49.93 16.06
N ILE A 10 -38.47 50.05 14.73
CA ILE A 10 -38.26 48.90 13.84
C ILE A 10 -36.80 48.50 14.00
N ILE A 11 -36.55 47.57 14.91
CA ILE A 11 -35.29 46.84 15.00
C ILE A 11 -35.30 45.88 13.80
N LEU A 12 -34.58 46.25 12.75
CA LEU A 12 -34.17 45.33 11.70
C LEU A 12 -33.20 44.34 12.33
N LEU A 13 -33.74 43.24 12.86
CA LEU A 13 -32.96 42.06 13.15
C LEU A 13 -32.45 41.52 11.81
N PHE A 14 -31.21 41.87 11.46
CA PHE A 14 -30.38 41.07 10.57
C PHE A 14 -30.21 39.70 11.23
N SER A 15 -31.18 38.82 11.04
CA SER A 15 -30.97 37.38 11.16
C SER A 15 -30.12 36.98 9.96
N CYS A 16 -28.82 37.21 10.09
CA CYS A 16 -27.85 36.44 9.35
C CYS A 16 -28.04 35.01 9.85
N SER A 17 -28.82 34.22 9.12
CA SER A 17 -28.75 32.78 9.20
C SER A 17 -27.31 32.43 8.85
N LYS A 18 -26.44 32.37 9.87
CA LYS A 18 -25.30 31.49 9.83
C LYS A 18 -25.90 30.13 9.49
N LYS A 19 -25.82 29.75 8.23
CA LYS A 19 -25.59 28.35 7.91
C LYS A 19 -24.37 28.00 8.75
N GLU A 20 -24.60 27.22 9.79
CA GLU A 20 -23.56 26.31 10.21
C GLU A 20 -23.21 25.52 8.95
N GLU A 21 -22.10 25.88 8.31
CA GLU A 21 -21.37 24.96 7.44
C GLU A 21 -20.84 23.83 8.32
N ASN A 22 -21.76 22.97 8.76
CA ASN A 22 -21.46 21.57 8.94
C ASN A 22 -21.56 20.94 7.54
N SER A 23 -20.54 21.18 6.72
CA SER A 23 -20.23 20.28 5.62
C SER A 23 -18.86 19.68 5.91
N SER A 24 -18.79 18.85 6.95
CA SER A 24 -18.00 17.62 6.88
C SER A 24 -18.68 16.67 5.87
N GLY A 25 -18.85 17.15 4.64
CA GLY A 25 -19.48 16.42 3.54
C GLY A 25 -18.49 15.42 2.98
N ASN A 26 -19.02 14.32 2.47
CA ASN A 26 -18.23 13.36 1.72
C ASN A 26 -17.71 14.04 0.45
N ILE A 27 -16.40 14.24 0.34
CA ILE A 27 -15.82 14.92 -0.83
C ILE A 27 -16.05 14.15 -2.14
N LEU A 28 -16.39 12.85 -2.07
CA LEU A 28 -16.62 12.02 -3.24
C LEU A 28 -18.09 11.96 -3.68
N ASP A 29 -19.00 12.74 -3.07
CA ASP A 29 -20.43 12.73 -3.43
C ASP A 29 -20.69 13.12 -4.90
N SER A 30 -19.82 13.97 -5.47
CA SER A 30 -19.85 14.40 -6.88
C SER A 30 -18.79 13.75 -7.76
N LEU A 31 -18.21 12.63 -7.30
CA LEU A 31 -17.11 11.97 -8.02
C LEU A 31 -17.51 11.59 -9.44
N THR A 32 -16.79 12.12 -10.43
CA THR A 32 -16.79 11.62 -11.80
C THR A 32 -15.44 11.04 -12.16
N ILE A 33 -15.45 9.96 -12.95
CA ILE A 33 -14.26 9.21 -13.31
C ILE A 33 -14.17 9.11 -14.82
N SER A 34 -13.02 9.49 -15.37
CA SER A 34 -12.66 9.16 -16.75
C SER A 34 -11.43 8.26 -16.77
N VAL A 35 -11.39 7.30 -17.69
CA VAL A 35 -10.30 6.33 -17.81
C VAL A 35 -9.73 6.38 -19.22
N ASP A 36 -8.45 6.72 -19.31
CA ASP A 36 -7.66 6.58 -20.53
C ASP A 36 -6.79 5.33 -20.44
N THR A 37 -6.26 4.88 -21.57
CA THR A 37 -5.34 3.75 -21.63
C THR A 37 -4.11 4.14 -22.43
N VAL A 38 -2.94 3.83 -21.87
CA VAL A 38 -1.65 4.03 -22.52
C VAL A 38 -0.86 2.73 -22.53
N ILE A 39 0.00 2.57 -23.54
CA ILE A 39 0.90 1.43 -23.70
C ILE A 39 2.32 1.99 -23.74
N VAL A 40 3.24 1.31 -23.08
CA VAL A 40 4.66 1.62 -23.08
C VAL A 40 5.33 0.92 -24.26
N ASP A 41 6.08 1.66 -25.08
CA ASP A 41 6.96 1.08 -26.09
C ASP A 41 8.16 0.40 -25.40
N SER A 42 8.13 -0.92 -25.34
CA SER A 42 9.22 -1.74 -24.79
C SER A 42 10.50 -1.69 -25.62
N LYS A 43 10.46 -1.14 -26.86
CA LYS A 43 11.55 -1.15 -27.83
C LYS A 43 12.12 -2.55 -28.05
N GLY A 44 11.26 -3.56 -28.01
CA GLY A 44 11.60 -4.97 -28.17
C GLY A 44 12.27 -5.62 -26.96
N LYS A 45 12.26 -4.95 -25.79
CA LYS A 45 12.74 -5.52 -24.53
C LYS A 45 11.68 -6.41 -23.89
N LEU A 46 12.12 -7.53 -23.34
CA LEU A 46 11.25 -8.37 -22.53
C LEU A 46 11.03 -7.72 -21.17
N LEU A 47 9.80 -7.26 -20.92
CA LEU A 47 9.36 -6.79 -19.62
C LEU A 47 8.75 -7.96 -18.83
N GLU A 48 9.12 -8.12 -17.56
CA GLU A 48 8.54 -9.18 -16.73
C GLU A 48 7.18 -8.75 -16.16
N LEU A 49 6.11 -9.21 -16.79
CA LEU A 49 4.74 -8.78 -16.48
C LEU A 49 3.84 -9.88 -15.87
N ASN A 50 4.35 -11.12 -15.76
CA ASN A 50 3.59 -12.31 -15.35
C ASN A 50 2.94 -12.20 -13.96
N ARG A 51 3.56 -11.44 -13.04
CA ARG A 51 3.05 -11.18 -11.68
C ARG A 51 2.69 -9.70 -11.46
N GLY A 52 2.50 -8.97 -12.55
CA GLY A 52 2.44 -7.50 -12.54
C GLY A 52 3.77 -6.86 -12.12
N PRO A 53 3.86 -5.53 -12.14
CA PRO A 53 5.05 -4.78 -11.76
C PRO A 53 5.17 -4.66 -10.22
N SER A 54 4.90 -5.74 -9.48
CA SER A 54 4.85 -5.74 -8.01
C SER A 54 6.19 -5.45 -7.33
N SER A 55 7.30 -5.66 -8.04
CA SER A 55 8.68 -5.33 -7.62
C SER A 55 9.15 -3.94 -8.06
N SER A 56 8.27 -3.14 -8.69
CA SER A 56 8.61 -1.85 -9.26
C SER A 56 8.58 -0.70 -8.27
N SER A 57 9.26 0.40 -8.63
CA SER A 57 9.17 1.67 -7.91
C SER A 57 9.11 2.84 -8.89
N VAL A 58 8.42 3.90 -8.50
CA VAL A 58 8.36 5.15 -9.26
C VAL A 58 9.35 6.14 -8.64
N SER A 59 10.06 6.88 -9.49
CA SER A 59 10.96 7.95 -9.05
C SER A 59 10.21 9.05 -8.32
N GLU A 60 10.91 9.79 -7.45
CA GLU A 60 10.27 10.86 -6.65
C GLU A 60 9.64 11.96 -7.52
N ASN A 61 10.24 12.25 -8.67
CA ASN A 61 9.71 13.21 -9.64
C ASN A 61 8.60 12.62 -10.53
N GLY A 62 8.18 11.37 -10.33
CA GLY A 62 7.13 10.71 -11.11
C GLY A 62 7.50 10.38 -12.56
N LYS A 63 8.72 10.68 -13.00
CA LYS A 63 9.13 10.55 -14.41
C LYS A 63 9.44 9.11 -14.82
N TYR A 64 9.94 8.30 -13.89
CA TYR A 64 10.47 6.97 -14.19
C TYR A 64 9.77 5.90 -13.39
N LEU A 65 9.44 4.81 -14.06
CA LEU A 65 9.15 3.52 -13.43
C LEU A 65 10.38 2.64 -13.56
N TYR A 66 10.86 2.12 -12.43
CA TYR A 66 11.92 1.14 -12.35
C TYR A 66 11.31 -0.24 -12.12
N LEU A 67 11.34 -1.10 -13.14
CA LEU A 67 10.77 -2.44 -13.12
C LEU A 67 11.88 -3.47 -12.99
N PHE A 68 11.87 -4.28 -11.93
CA PHE A 68 12.83 -5.37 -11.80
C PHE A 68 12.41 -6.59 -12.62
N ASN A 69 13.33 -7.08 -13.45
CA ASN A 69 13.20 -8.31 -14.22
C ASN A 69 14.04 -9.41 -13.57
N SER A 70 13.37 -10.38 -12.96
CA SER A 70 14.00 -11.49 -12.23
C SER A 70 14.66 -12.51 -13.15
N ARG A 71 14.32 -12.54 -14.44
CA ARG A 71 14.93 -13.46 -15.42
C ARG A 71 16.29 -12.98 -15.91
N THR A 72 16.43 -11.66 -16.05
CA THR A 72 17.68 -11.04 -16.51
C THR A 72 18.48 -10.41 -15.38
N HIS A 73 17.91 -10.34 -14.17
CA HIS A 73 18.47 -9.65 -13.00
C HIS A 73 18.78 -8.17 -13.28
N GLN A 74 17.88 -7.53 -14.04
CA GLN A 74 18.00 -6.14 -14.44
C GLN A 74 16.92 -5.30 -13.77
N ILE A 75 17.24 -4.05 -13.45
CA ILE A 75 16.22 -3.02 -13.24
C ILE A 75 16.05 -2.28 -14.57
N GLN A 76 14.85 -2.27 -15.11
CA GLN A 76 14.50 -1.66 -16.39
C GLN A 76 13.87 -0.28 -16.12
N GLN A 77 14.46 0.77 -16.67
CA GLN A 77 13.97 2.15 -16.55
C GLN A 77 12.99 2.46 -17.69
N ILE A 78 11.77 2.82 -17.34
CA ILE A 78 10.70 3.21 -18.25
C ILE A 78 10.38 4.68 -18.02
N ASN A 79 10.41 5.48 -19.07
CA ASN A 79 10.00 6.88 -19.03
C ASN A 79 8.47 6.99 -19.14
N LEU A 80 7.84 7.52 -18.11
CA LEU A 80 6.38 7.66 -18.01
C LEU A 80 5.84 8.86 -18.77
N ASP A 81 6.68 9.84 -19.14
CA ASP A 81 6.28 10.99 -19.97
C ASP A 81 6.33 10.65 -21.46
N GLN A 82 7.34 9.89 -21.88
CA GLN A 82 7.51 9.44 -23.27
C GLN A 82 6.86 8.08 -23.53
N LEU A 83 6.45 7.36 -22.48
CA LEU A 83 5.86 6.02 -22.54
C LEU A 83 6.76 5.03 -23.28
N GLU A 84 8.04 4.99 -22.94
CA GLU A 84 9.00 4.10 -23.58
C GLU A 84 10.06 3.58 -22.61
N TRP A 85 10.58 2.39 -22.90
CA TRP A 85 11.81 1.89 -22.27
C TRP A 85 13.00 2.81 -22.64
N GLU A 86 13.83 3.14 -21.65
CA GLU A 86 15.02 3.98 -21.83
C GLU A 86 16.34 3.21 -21.71
N ARG A 87 16.50 2.41 -20.64
CA ARG A 87 17.74 1.67 -20.35
C ARG A 87 17.52 0.55 -19.33
N ASP A 88 18.50 -0.35 -19.25
CA ASP A 88 18.59 -1.41 -18.24
C ASP A 88 19.77 -1.12 -17.31
N PHE A 89 19.67 -1.55 -16.05
CA PHE A 89 20.76 -1.62 -15.08
C PHE A 89 21.01 -3.07 -14.71
N ASP A 90 22.25 -3.53 -14.92
CA ASP A 90 22.64 -4.92 -14.70
C ASP A 90 23.10 -5.15 -13.26
N PHE A 91 22.69 -6.27 -12.67
CA PHE A 91 23.12 -6.70 -11.34
C PHE A 91 23.60 -8.15 -11.35
N GLU A 92 24.65 -8.41 -10.59
CA GLU A 92 25.12 -9.77 -10.34
C GLU A 92 24.23 -10.47 -9.31
N VAL A 93 23.98 -11.77 -9.48
CA VAL A 93 23.21 -12.57 -8.52
C VAL A 93 24.07 -12.97 -7.31
N GLU A 94 25.30 -13.38 -7.60
CA GLU A 94 26.26 -13.93 -6.66
C GLU A 94 27.47 -12.99 -6.44
N GLY A 95 28.40 -13.39 -5.58
CA GLY A 95 29.62 -12.63 -5.30
C GLY A 95 29.41 -11.46 -4.33
N PRO A 96 30.46 -10.62 -4.13
CA PRO A 96 30.43 -9.53 -3.16
C PRO A 96 29.36 -8.49 -3.49
N ASN A 97 29.04 -8.29 -4.77
CA ASN A 97 27.99 -7.39 -5.26
C ASN A 97 26.63 -8.09 -5.47
N GLY A 98 26.54 -9.39 -5.18
CA GLY A 98 25.37 -10.20 -5.51
C GLY A 98 24.07 -9.79 -4.82
N ILE A 99 22.99 -9.62 -5.60
CA ILE A 99 21.65 -9.21 -5.15
C ILE A 99 20.73 -10.37 -4.74
N SER A 100 21.17 -11.64 -4.88
CA SER A 100 20.33 -12.85 -4.79
C SER A 100 19.36 -13.02 -5.97
N ASP A 101 19.00 -14.28 -6.22
CA ASP A 101 18.00 -14.75 -7.17
C ASP A 101 16.56 -14.53 -6.70
N MET A 102 16.35 -14.24 -5.41
CA MET A 102 15.04 -14.02 -4.79
C MET A 102 14.87 -12.57 -4.33
N VAL A 103 14.86 -11.64 -5.30
CA VAL A 103 14.54 -10.23 -5.05
C VAL A 103 13.05 -10.08 -4.78
N LEU A 104 12.72 -9.37 -3.70
CA LEU A 104 11.35 -9.13 -3.26
C LEU A 104 10.87 -7.73 -3.65
N LYS A 105 11.74 -6.72 -3.55
CA LYS A 105 11.41 -5.33 -3.83
C LYS A 105 12.64 -4.56 -4.27
N THR A 106 12.45 -3.63 -5.21
CA THR A 106 13.45 -2.61 -5.55
C THR A 106 12.87 -1.23 -5.31
N GLN A 107 13.70 -0.28 -4.90
CA GLN A 107 13.32 1.11 -4.67
C GLN A 107 14.46 2.02 -5.09
N THR A 108 14.20 2.99 -5.95
CA THR A 108 15.15 4.08 -6.22
C THR A 108 15.27 4.97 -4.98
N LEU A 109 16.51 5.29 -4.61
CA LEU A 109 16.81 6.28 -3.57
C LEU A 109 17.06 7.66 -4.19
N ASP A 110 17.82 7.67 -5.28
CA ASP A 110 18.15 8.82 -6.11
C ASP A 110 18.47 8.35 -7.54
N ASP A 111 18.95 9.26 -8.39
CA ASP A 111 19.26 8.98 -9.80
C ASP A 111 20.42 7.98 -10.02
N SER A 112 21.13 7.59 -8.96
CA SER A 112 22.34 6.77 -8.99
C SER A 112 22.33 5.54 -8.08
N THR A 113 21.32 5.41 -7.20
CA THR A 113 21.30 4.38 -6.16
C THR A 113 19.95 3.69 -6.04
N PHE A 114 19.99 2.37 -5.87
CA PHE A 114 18.84 1.52 -5.56
C PHE A 114 18.98 0.89 -4.18
N VAL A 115 17.87 0.80 -3.46
CA VAL A 115 17.67 -0.15 -2.36
C VAL A 115 17.10 -1.44 -2.95
N ILE A 116 17.74 -2.56 -2.65
CA ILE A 116 17.28 -3.88 -3.05
C ILE A 116 17.02 -4.72 -1.80
N THR A 117 15.77 -5.16 -1.67
CA THR A 117 15.32 -6.10 -0.65
C THR A 117 15.13 -7.45 -1.31
N ALA A 118 15.88 -8.44 -0.85
CA ALA A 118 15.83 -9.83 -1.29
C ALA A 118 15.74 -10.76 -0.08
N PHE A 119 15.56 -12.06 -0.32
CA PHE A 119 15.51 -13.03 0.77
C PHE A 119 16.79 -12.96 1.64
N ASN A 120 16.61 -12.64 2.93
CA ASN A 120 17.68 -12.43 3.92
C ASN A 120 18.76 -11.40 3.51
N LYS A 121 18.47 -10.55 2.53
CA LYS A 121 19.40 -9.55 2.01
C LYS A 121 18.72 -8.19 1.90
N LEU A 122 19.37 -7.18 2.42
CA LEU A 122 18.96 -5.79 2.29
C LEU A 122 20.21 -4.94 2.07
N GLY A 123 20.19 -4.08 1.06
CA GLY A 123 21.36 -3.27 0.75
C GLY A 123 21.07 -2.12 -0.20
N THR A 124 22.06 -1.25 -0.33
CA THR A 124 22.10 -0.20 -1.36
C THR A 124 23.13 -0.56 -2.42
N PHE A 125 22.81 -0.23 -3.67
CA PHE A 125 23.58 -0.59 -4.85
C PHE A 125 23.62 0.59 -5.81
N SER A 126 24.76 0.82 -6.46
CA SER A 126 24.85 1.82 -7.52
C SER A 126 24.16 1.33 -8.80
N ILE A 127 23.89 2.25 -9.73
CA ILE A 127 23.37 1.94 -11.07
C ILE A 127 24.32 1.05 -11.90
N GLU A 128 25.61 0.99 -11.55
CA GLU A 128 26.60 0.07 -12.14
C GLU A 128 26.61 -1.33 -11.47
N GLY A 129 25.67 -1.60 -10.57
CA GLY A 129 25.53 -2.90 -9.90
C GLY A 129 26.51 -3.13 -8.74
N THR A 130 27.22 -2.09 -8.28
CA THR A 130 28.15 -2.22 -7.14
C THR A 130 27.43 -2.08 -5.81
N LYS A 131 27.65 -3.00 -4.87
CA LYS A 131 27.07 -2.92 -3.51
C LYS A 131 27.76 -1.81 -2.72
N LEU A 132 26.98 -0.81 -2.32
CA LEU A 132 27.45 0.35 -1.54
C LEU A 132 27.42 0.06 -0.05
N LYS A 133 26.32 -0.52 0.45
CA LYS A 133 26.17 -0.85 1.87
C LYS A 133 25.25 -2.05 2.09
N ASN A 134 25.62 -2.89 3.04
CA ASN A 134 24.81 -4.00 3.52
C ASN A 134 24.02 -3.57 4.77
N PHE A 135 22.72 -3.79 4.74
CA PHE A 135 21.75 -3.49 5.80
C PHE A 135 20.96 -4.74 6.22
N SER A 136 21.37 -5.92 5.76
CA SER A 136 20.71 -7.17 6.14
C SER A 136 20.74 -7.31 7.66
N ILE A 137 19.61 -7.64 8.28
CA ILE A 137 19.46 -7.75 9.74
C ILE A 137 20.59 -8.61 10.35
N SER A 138 20.90 -9.74 9.72
CA SER A 138 21.96 -10.67 10.14
C SER A 138 23.39 -10.10 10.11
N SER A 139 23.60 -8.97 9.44
CA SER A 139 24.89 -8.27 9.37
C SER A 139 25.02 -7.10 10.34
N LEU A 140 23.94 -6.74 11.03
CA LEU A 140 23.92 -5.65 11.99
C LEU A 140 24.28 -6.18 13.40
N PRO A 141 25.01 -5.41 14.21
CA PRO A 141 25.38 -5.78 15.57
C PRO A 141 24.20 -5.55 16.54
N LEU A 142 23.08 -6.23 16.29
CA LEU A 142 21.85 -6.10 17.06
C LEU A 142 21.85 -7.05 18.25
N GLU A 143 21.49 -6.53 19.42
CA GLU A 143 21.14 -7.33 20.60
C GLU A 143 19.62 -7.34 20.75
N SER A 144 18.98 -8.49 20.56
CA SER A 144 17.52 -8.62 20.64
C SER A 144 17.07 -10.02 21.06
N ASP A 145 16.04 -10.05 21.91
CA ASP A 145 15.30 -11.27 22.22
C ASP A 145 14.10 -11.49 21.26
N LEU A 146 13.88 -10.58 20.31
CA LEU A 146 12.80 -10.69 19.33
C LEU A 146 13.10 -11.78 18.30
N GLN A 147 12.08 -12.57 17.99
CA GLN A 147 12.18 -13.62 16.96
C GLN A 147 12.00 -13.01 15.57
N GLU A 148 12.79 -13.47 14.59
CA GLU A 148 12.65 -13.16 13.15
C GLU A 148 12.36 -11.67 12.87
N LEU A 149 13.39 -10.83 12.99
CA LEU A 149 13.32 -9.38 12.74
C LEU A 149 13.22 -9.02 11.24
N ASP A 150 13.32 -9.99 10.34
CA ASP A 150 13.43 -9.82 8.89
C ASP A 150 12.08 -9.99 8.15
N TYR A 151 10.97 -10.12 8.89
CA TYR A 151 9.64 -10.13 8.28
C TYR A 151 9.15 -8.70 7.97
N SER A 152 8.74 -8.49 6.71
CA SER A 152 8.19 -7.23 6.21
C SER A 152 9.09 -6.00 6.49
N VAL A 153 10.31 -6.02 5.97
CA VAL A 153 11.33 -5.01 6.27
C VAL A 153 11.22 -3.78 5.36
N ILE A 154 11.38 -2.59 5.94
CA ILE A 154 11.57 -1.32 5.22
C ILE A 154 12.85 -0.65 5.72
N LEU A 155 13.71 -0.26 4.78
CA LEU A 155 14.80 0.68 5.02
C LEU A 155 14.31 2.08 4.65
N THR A 156 14.39 3.04 5.57
CA THR A 156 14.01 4.43 5.28
C THR A 156 14.91 5.03 4.20
N LYS A 157 14.37 5.95 3.39
CA LYS A 157 15.15 6.64 2.36
C LYS A 157 16.37 7.37 2.92
N ASP A 158 16.30 7.93 4.12
CA ASP A 158 17.46 8.58 4.75
C ASP A 158 18.53 7.61 5.28
N LEU A 159 18.29 6.30 5.15
CA LEU A 159 19.16 5.20 5.55
C LEU A 159 19.50 5.20 7.05
N LYS A 160 18.65 5.82 7.88
CA LYS A 160 18.86 5.91 9.33
C LYS A 160 18.09 4.88 10.13
N SER A 161 17.03 4.31 9.58
CA SER A 161 16.21 3.36 10.32
C SER A 161 15.76 2.18 9.46
N ILE A 162 15.65 1.02 10.10
CA ILE A 162 14.95 -0.13 9.56
C ILE A 162 13.68 -0.37 10.36
N PHE A 163 12.58 -0.64 9.68
CA PHE A 163 11.33 -1.06 10.30
C PHE A 163 11.01 -2.50 9.92
N SER A 164 10.41 -3.26 10.83
CA SER A 164 9.94 -4.61 10.57
C SER A 164 8.74 -4.99 11.42
N LEU A 165 8.16 -6.16 11.12
CA LEU A 165 7.10 -6.79 11.90
C LEU A 165 7.58 -8.13 12.48
N PRO A 166 8.37 -8.11 13.58
CA PRO A 166 9.02 -9.30 14.10
C PRO A 166 8.04 -10.45 14.36
N GLY A 167 8.51 -11.68 14.11
CA GLY A 167 7.81 -12.89 14.49
C GLY A 167 7.87 -14.01 13.46
N VAL A 168 7.61 -15.22 13.93
CA VAL A 168 7.74 -16.44 13.13
C VAL A 168 6.59 -16.58 12.12
N ARG A 169 6.90 -17.03 10.91
CA ARG A 169 5.89 -17.32 9.89
C ARG A 169 4.79 -18.26 10.41
N TYR A 170 3.53 -17.93 10.12
CA TYR A 170 2.34 -18.65 10.60
C TYR A 170 2.14 -18.65 12.13
N GLN A 171 2.91 -17.83 12.84
CA GLN A 171 2.76 -17.60 14.27
C GLN A 171 2.42 -16.12 14.50
N GLY A 172 1.58 -15.88 15.49
CA GLY A 172 1.20 -14.55 15.93
C GLY A 172 0.93 -14.55 17.43
N PRO A 173 0.70 -13.37 18.04
CA PRO A 173 0.71 -12.05 17.40
C PRO A 173 2.12 -11.53 17.07
N ARG A 174 2.19 -10.44 16.30
CA ARG A 174 3.45 -9.74 15.96
C ARG A 174 3.58 -8.42 16.73
N THR A 175 4.77 -7.84 16.68
CA THR A 175 5.04 -6.46 17.13
C THR A 175 5.48 -5.59 15.96
N PHE A 176 5.67 -4.30 16.21
CA PHE A 176 6.26 -3.36 15.27
C PHE A 176 7.62 -2.94 15.81
N ALA A 177 8.70 -3.20 15.07
CA ALA A 177 10.04 -2.84 15.49
C ALA A 177 10.62 -1.72 14.62
N LYS A 178 11.34 -0.81 15.27
CA LYS A 178 12.23 0.16 14.65
C LYS A 178 13.65 -0.12 15.13
N ILE A 179 14.58 -0.12 14.19
CA ILE A 179 16.00 -0.31 14.42
C ILE A 179 16.70 0.97 14.01
N ASP A 180 17.41 1.60 14.93
CA ASP A 180 18.26 2.76 14.62
C ASP A 180 19.59 2.27 14.04
N LEU A 181 19.99 2.75 12.85
CA LEU A 181 21.19 2.30 12.16
C LEU A 181 22.48 3.00 12.60
N GLN A 182 22.39 3.94 13.54
CA GLN A 182 23.54 4.58 14.18
C GLN A 182 23.84 3.94 15.54
N THR A 183 22.81 3.70 16.36
CA THR A 183 22.96 3.14 17.71
C THR A 183 22.79 1.63 17.75
N TYR A 184 22.12 1.04 16.74
CA TYR A 184 21.70 -0.37 16.70
C TYR A 184 20.72 -0.76 17.82
N GLU A 185 20.09 0.25 18.44
CA GLU A 185 19.01 0.04 19.39
C GLU A 185 17.71 -0.34 18.67
N ILE A 186 16.89 -1.14 19.35
CA ILE A 186 15.62 -1.62 18.83
C ILE A 186 14.50 -1.11 19.72
N ASP A 187 13.66 -0.25 19.17
CA ASP A 187 12.39 0.13 19.76
C ASP A 187 11.32 -0.86 19.30
N ASN A 188 10.52 -1.37 20.24
CA ASN A 188 9.49 -2.34 19.95
C ASN A 188 8.13 -1.88 20.48
N PHE A 189 7.14 -1.86 19.60
CA PHE A 189 5.82 -1.30 19.85
C PHE A 189 4.75 -2.39 19.74
N SER A 190 3.76 -2.32 20.62
CA SER A 190 2.60 -3.21 20.56
C SER A 190 1.67 -2.81 19.42
N ILE A 191 1.14 -3.81 18.70
CA ILE A 191 0.13 -3.66 17.65
C ILE A 191 -1.12 -4.51 17.93
N LYS A 192 -1.48 -4.64 19.22
CA LYS A 192 -2.48 -5.59 19.73
C LYS A 192 -3.88 -5.44 19.14
N GLU A 193 -4.28 -4.24 18.71
CA GLU A 193 -5.60 -3.94 18.14
C GLU A 193 -5.85 -4.70 16.83
N MET A 194 -4.80 -5.20 16.17
CA MET A 194 -4.87 -6.00 14.94
C MET A 194 -4.49 -7.48 15.13
N ASN A 195 -4.36 -7.97 16.37
CA ASN A 195 -3.98 -9.37 16.63
C ASN A 195 -4.94 -10.39 16.00
N TRP A 196 -6.21 -10.03 15.85
CA TRP A 196 -7.23 -10.87 15.23
C TRP A 196 -6.91 -11.24 13.76
N ILE A 197 -6.07 -10.47 13.07
CA ILE A 197 -5.59 -10.80 11.72
C ILE A 197 -4.90 -12.16 11.70
N PHE A 198 -4.15 -12.49 12.76
CA PHE A 198 -3.43 -13.76 12.84
C PHE A 198 -4.33 -14.97 13.14
N ASP A 199 -5.60 -14.74 13.48
CA ASP A 199 -6.62 -15.78 13.63
C ASP A 199 -7.26 -16.15 12.28
N LEU A 200 -7.10 -15.31 11.25
CA LEU A 200 -7.48 -15.61 9.87
C LEU A 200 -6.44 -16.56 9.25
N LYS A 201 -6.48 -17.82 9.68
CA LYS A 201 -5.52 -18.86 9.28
C LYS A 201 -6.20 -20.19 9.03
N ILE A 202 -5.60 -20.96 8.14
CA ILE A 202 -6.03 -22.32 7.79
C ILE A 202 -4.81 -23.23 7.77
N GLY A 203 -4.97 -24.44 8.29
CA GLY A 203 -3.96 -25.47 8.29
C GLY A 203 -4.56 -26.87 8.31
N THR A 204 -3.68 -27.86 8.33
CA THR A 204 -4.02 -29.22 8.72
C THR A 204 -3.78 -29.38 10.22
N SER A 205 -4.06 -30.56 10.76
CA SER A 205 -3.72 -30.89 12.15
C SER A 205 -2.20 -30.81 12.44
N ALA A 206 -1.36 -30.87 11.41
CA ALA A 206 0.09 -30.87 11.54
C ALA A 206 0.72 -29.48 11.32
N GLN A 207 0.15 -28.64 10.45
CA GLN A 207 0.77 -27.37 10.06
C GLN A 207 -0.23 -26.35 9.53
N SER A 208 0.09 -25.06 9.71
CA SER A 208 -0.61 -23.98 8.99
C SER A 208 -0.15 -23.95 7.53
N VAL A 209 -1.11 -23.70 6.63
CA VAL A 209 -0.89 -23.60 5.18
C VAL A 209 -1.14 -22.16 4.70
N PHE A 210 -2.05 -21.45 5.37
CA PHE A 210 -2.37 -20.05 5.13
C PHE A 210 -2.52 -19.30 6.46
N GLN A 211 -2.08 -18.04 6.48
CA GLN A 211 -2.42 -17.06 7.50
C GLN A 211 -2.44 -15.69 6.83
N GLU A 212 -3.46 -14.88 7.12
CA GLU A 212 -3.50 -13.50 6.65
C GLU A 212 -2.30 -12.71 7.18
N SER A 213 -1.77 -11.86 6.31
CA SER A 213 -0.56 -11.10 6.54
C SER A 213 -0.86 -9.71 7.11
N MET A 214 0.08 -9.24 7.92
CA MET A 214 0.34 -7.82 8.09
C MET A 214 1.62 -7.48 7.34
N TYR A 215 1.68 -6.28 6.78
CA TYR A 215 2.87 -5.80 6.07
C TYR A 215 3.08 -4.31 6.31
N LEU A 216 4.31 -3.87 6.05
CA LEU A 216 4.73 -2.48 6.12
C LEU A 216 4.70 -1.84 4.74
N VAL A 217 4.31 -0.57 4.70
CA VAL A 217 4.53 0.30 3.54
C VAL A 217 5.12 1.63 4.00
N GLU A 218 6.01 2.19 3.18
CA GLU A 218 6.45 3.57 3.31
C GLU A 218 5.63 4.41 2.33
N VAL A 219 4.93 5.42 2.84
CA VAL A 219 4.14 6.35 2.03
C VAL A 219 4.26 7.74 2.64
N ASN A 220 4.59 8.74 1.82
CA ASN A 220 4.73 10.14 2.25
C ASN A 220 5.56 10.32 3.53
N ASN A 221 6.74 9.69 3.58
CA ASN A 221 7.67 9.68 4.73
C ASN A 221 7.06 9.18 6.05
N GLN A 222 6.11 8.25 5.97
CA GLN A 222 5.51 7.57 7.10
C GLN A 222 5.57 6.07 6.87
N ILE A 223 5.64 5.31 7.97
CA ILE A 223 5.60 3.85 7.92
C ILE A 223 4.25 3.40 8.41
N LEU A 224 3.52 2.66 7.58
CA LEU A 224 2.22 2.10 7.96
C LEU A 224 2.34 0.60 8.12
N ALA A 225 1.72 0.05 9.16
CA ALA A 225 1.49 -1.39 9.31
C ALA A 225 0.02 -1.71 9.08
N LEU A 226 -0.28 -2.45 8.02
CA LEU A 226 -1.63 -2.73 7.56
C LEU A 226 -1.82 -4.20 7.18
N SER A 227 -3.08 -4.59 6.99
CA SER A 227 -3.46 -5.90 6.47
C SER A 227 -4.50 -5.73 5.36
N PRO A 228 -4.53 -6.61 4.34
CA PRO A 228 -5.59 -6.58 3.34
C PRO A 228 -6.97 -6.85 3.90
N SER A 229 -7.07 -7.49 5.07
CA SER A 229 -8.34 -7.78 5.73
C SER A 229 -8.88 -6.64 6.61
N SER A 230 -8.22 -5.47 6.65
CA SER A 230 -8.62 -4.35 7.53
C SER A 230 -8.47 -2.98 6.88
N SER A 231 -9.48 -2.12 7.06
CA SER A 231 -9.40 -0.68 6.76
C SER A 231 -8.50 0.06 7.78
N SER A 232 -8.46 -0.38 9.03
CA SER A 232 -7.58 0.15 10.07
C SER A 232 -6.12 -0.21 9.83
N PHE A 233 -5.21 0.61 10.32
CA PHE A 233 -3.76 0.42 10.25
C PHE A 233 -3.06 1.15 11.41
N TYR A 234 -1.79 0.81 11.67
CA TYR A 234 -0.92 1.64 12.49
C TYR A 234 -0.10 2.58 11.62
N ARG A 235 0.12 3.79 12.11
CA ARG A 235 1.00 4.79 11.52
C ARG A 235 2.13 5.11 12.48
N TYR A 236 3.36 4.98 11.99
CA TYR A 236 4.54 5.47 12.66
C TYR A 236 4.94 6.83 12.09
N ASP A 237 4.95 7.85 12.94
CA ASP A 237 5.37 9.20 12.58
C ASP A 237 6.86 9.39 12.92
N LEU A 238 7.68 9.56 11.88
CA LEU A 238 9.14 9.69 12.02
C LEU A 238 9.59 10.96 12.77
N LYS A 239 8.74 11.99 12.87
CA LYS A 239 9.09 13.26 13.54
C LYS A 239 8.84 13.22 15.04
N THR A 240 7.75 12.56 15.43
CA THR A 240 7.32 12.46 16.84
C THR A 240 7.77 11.17 17.50
N ASP A 241 8.32 10.24 16.73
CA ASP A 241 8.77 8.93 17.20
C ASP A 241 7.64 8.12 17.85
N SER A 242 6.45 8.19 17.25
CA SER A 242 5.22 7.65 17.84
C SER A 242 4.45 6.73 16.89
N LEU A 243 3.93 5.63 17.45
CA LEU A 243 3.04 4.69 16.75
C LEU A 243 1.59 4.93 17.18
N ASN A 244 0.71 5.17 16.22
CA ASN A 244 -0.70 5.46 16.45
C ASN A 244 -1.58 4.48 15.67
N TYR A 245 -2.63 3.96 16.31
CA TYR A 245 -3.65 3.14 15.64
C TYR A 245 -4.72 4.03 15.02
N HIS A 246 -4.95 3.88 13.73
CA HIS A 246 -6.00 4.56 12.97
C HIS A 246 -7.11 3.56 12.64
N SER A 247 -8.34 3.93 12.98
CA SER A 247 -9.54 3.16 12.67
C SER A 247 -10.62 4.08 12.13
N PHE A 248 -11.53 3.50 11.35
CA PHE A 248 -12.50 4.26 10.56
C PHE A 248 -13.90 3.74 10.78
N ILE A 249 -14.87 4.61 10.50
CA ILE A 249 -16.27 4.24 10.35
C ILE A 249 -16.60 4.43 8.88
N HIS A 250 -16.78 3.33 8.16
CA HIS A 250 -17.24 3.35 6.78
C HIS A 250 -18.77 3.33 6.74
N GLN A 251 -19.35 4.02 5.77
CA GLN A 251 -20.79 4.07 5.54
C GLN A 251 -21.22 3.17 4.38
N LEU A 252 -20.38 3.01 3.35
CA LEU A 252 -20.71 2.24 2.15
C LEU A 252 -20.16 0.81 2.18
N SER A 253 -19.13 0.53 2.99
CA SER A 253 -18.54 -0.81 3.10
C SER A 253 -18.37 -1.29 4.55
N PRO A 254 -18.17 -2.61 4.76
CA PRO A 254 -17.56 -3.11 6.00
C PRO A 254 -16.17 -2.50 6.22
N ILE A 255 -15.69 -2.51 7.46
CA ILE A 255 -14.35 -2.01 7.83
C ILE A 255 -13.30 -3.12 7.92
N THR A 256 -13.72 -4.38 7.90
CA THR A 256 -12.86 -5.57 8.01
C THR A 256 -13.38 -6.71 7.13
N ASN A 257 -12.52 -7.69 6.86
CA ASN A 257 -12.96 -9.00 6.38
C ASN A 257 -13.58 -9.78 7.55
N GLU A 258 -14.90 -9.91 7.55
CA GLU A 258 -15.65 -10.59 8.61
C GLU A 258 -15.73 -12.11 8.41
N THR A 259 -15.02 -12.65 7.43
CA THR A 259 -15.04 -14.09 7.13
C THR A 259 -14.51 -14.89 8.31
N LYS A 260 -15.28 -15.90 8.72
CA LYS A 260 -14.86 -16.89 9.70
C LYS A 260 -14.30 -18.09 8.98
N LEU A 261 -13.05 -18.44 9.28
CA LEU A 261 -12.37 -19.58 8.68
C LEU A 261 -12.36 -20.76 9.62
N LYS A 262 -12.54 -21.96 9.05
CA LYS A 262 -12.18 -23.20 9.74
C LYS A 262 -10.65 -23.30 9.79
N THR A 263 -10.09 -23.21 11.00
CA THR A 263 -8.63 -23.23 11.17
C THR A 263 -7.96 -24.55 10.82
N ILE A 264 -8.67 -25.67 10.97
CA ILE A 264 -8.15 -27.02 10.66
C ILE A 264 -9.05 -27.66 9.60
N VAL A 265 -8.48 -27.97 8.44
CA VAL A 265 -9.17 -28.64 7.33
C VAL A 265 -8.63 -30.05 7.13
N GLU A 266 -9.48 -30.95 6.66
CA GLU A 266 -9.19 -32.39 6.51
C GLU A 266 -9.07 -32.84 5.04
N SER A 267 -9.37 -31.95 4.09
CA SER A 267 -9.28 -32.24 2.66
C SER A 267 -8.94 -30.99 1.84
N ASP A 268 -8.41 -31.21 0.63
CA ASP A 268 -8.16 -30.12 -0.32
C ASP A 268 -9.46 -29.40 -0.71
N GLN A 269 -10.57 -30.13 -0.86
CA GLN A 269 -11.85 -29.52 -1.18
C GLN A 269 -12.29 -28.52 -0.09
N GLU A 270 -12.18 -28.93 1.17
CA GLU A 270 -12.51 -28.06 2.30
C GLU A 270 -11.59 -26.83 2.35
N TYR A 271 -10.28 -27.02 2.12
CA TYR A 271 -9.35 -25.89 1.99
C TYR A 271 -9.78 -24.91 0.88
N HIS A 272 -10.14 -25.42 -0.31
CA HIS A 272 -10.56 -24.58 -1.42
C HIS A 272 -11.86 -23.82 -1.11
N GLU A 273 -12.83 -24.46 -0.45
CA GLU A 273 -14.10 -23.82 -0.05
C GLU A 273 -13.86 -22.70 0.96
N GLU A 274 -13.06 -22.94 2.00
CA GLU A 274 -12.72 -21.94 3.01
C GLU A 274 -11.92 -20.76 2.42
N MET A 275 -10.91 -21.03 1.57
CA MET A 275 -10.15 -19.97 0.91
C MET A 275 -11.00 -19.16 -0.08
N ARG A 276 -11.94 -19.81 -0.78
CA ARG A 276 -12.89 -19.11 -1.66
C ARG A 276 -13.79 -18.18 -0.85
N ASN A 277 -14.31 -18.64 0.29
CA ASN A 277 -15.09 -17.79 1.19
C ASN A 277 -14.26 -16.59 1.69
N PHE A 278 -13.00 -16.82 2.06
CA PHE A 278 -12.09 -15.77 2.52
C PHE A 278 -11.86 -14.68 1.47
N PHE A 279 -11.51 -15.07 0.24
CA PHE A 279 -11.24 -14.12 -0.85
C PHE A 279 -12.50 -13.45 -1.41
N MET A 280 -13.69 -13.99 -1.13
CA MET A 280 -14.98 -13.33 -1.35
C MET A 280 -15.28 -12.23 -0.32
N GLY A 281 -14.59 -12.23 0.82
CA GLY A 281 -14.67 -11.21 1.85
C GLY A 281 -14.15 -9.84 1.43
N MET A 282 -14.22 -8.88 2.35
CA MET A 282 -13.73 -7.52 2.11
C MET A 282 -12.19 -7.52 2.00
N TYR A 283 -11.67 -6.92 0.94
CA TYR A 283 -10.24 -6.72 0.70
C TYR A 283 -9.95 -5.23 0.62
N PHE A 284 -8.88 -4.79 1.30
CA PHE A 284 -8.38 -3.42 1.26
C PHE A 284 -6.99 -3.39 0.64
N GLY A 285 -6.84 -2.66 -0.46
CA GLY A 285 -5.56 -2.44 -1.13
C GLY A 285 -4.60 -1.56 -0.33
N PRO A 286 -3.44 -1.24 -0.92
CA PRO A 286 -2.50 -0.31 -0.31
C PRO A 286 -3.09 1.10 -0.26
N LEU A 287 -2.64 1.88 0.72
CA LEU A 287 -2.91 3.30 0.83
C LEU A 287 -1.85 4.06 0.03
N LYS A 288 -2.27 4.98 -0.85
CA LYS A 288 -1.40 5.73 -1.76
C LYS A 288 -1.59 7.22 -1.55
N TRP A 289 -0.50 7.97 -1.62
CA TRP A 289 -0.49 9.42 -1.55
C TRP A 289 -0.58 10.02 -2.95
N ASP A 290 -1.46 11.00 -3.12
CA ASP A 290 -1.51 11.86 -4.28
C ASP A 290 -0.99 13.25 -3.92
N GLU A 291 0.23 13.54 -4.38
CA GLU A 291 0.91 14.81 -4.14
C GLU A 291 0.13 16.02 -4.70
N SER A 292 -0.61 15.84 -5.80
CA SER A 292 -1.29 16.96 -6.47
C SER A 292 -2.51 17.43 -5.69
N ASN A 293 -3.30 16.48 -5.18
CA ASN A 293 -4.50 16.77 -4.40
C ASN A 293 -4.24 16.85 -2.89
N LYS A 294 -3.05 16.41 -2.44
CA LYS A 294 -2.68 16.28 -1.02
C LYS A 294 -3.63 15.39 -0.24
N LEU A 295 -4.00 14.27 -0.86
CA LEU A 295 -4.92 13.28 -0.30
C LEU A 295 -4.28 11.91 -0.32
N TYR A 296 -4.66 11.09 0.65
CA TYR A 296 -4.44 9.65 0.54
C TYR A 296 -5.69 9.00 -0.06
N PHE A 297 -5.46 8.12 -1.02
CA PHE A 297 -6.49 7.25 -1.56
C PHE A 297 -6.21 5.80 -1.20
N ARG A 298 -7.27 5.08 -0.83
CA ARG A 298 -7.25 3.63 -0.66
C ARG A 298 -8.44 3.06 -1.40
N PHE A 299 -8.25 1.88 -1.99
CA PHE A 299 -9.33 1.16 -2.66
C PHE A 299 -9.65 -0.11 -1.88
N GLY A 300 -10.94 -0.38 -1.72
CA GLY A 300 -11.46 -1.63 -1.20
C GLY A 300 -12.20 -2.38 -2.30
N ARG A 301 -12.33 -3.70 -2.17
CA ARG A 301 -13.24 -4.48 -2.99
C ARG A 301 -13.88 -5.60 -2.20
N LYS A 302 -15.07 -5.98 -2.65
CA LYS A 302 -15.74 -7.22 -2.27
C LYS A 302 -16.01 -8.02 -3.53
N ALA A 303 -15.44 -9.21 -3.64
CA ALA A 303 -15.63 -10.02 -4.83
C ALA A 303 -17.07 -10.54 -4.91
N ASN A 304 -17.66 -10.47 -6.10
CA ASN A 304 -18.97 -11.05 -6.39
C ASN A 304 -18.83 -12.47 -6.94
N SER A 305 -17.70 -12.75 -7.61
CA SER A 305 -17.38 -14.06 -8.17
C SER A 305 -15.88 -14.27 -8.30
N ILE A 306 -15.45 -15.51 -8.03
CA ILE A 306 -14.09 -16.01 -8.25
C ILE A 306 -14.20 -17.24 -9.13
N ASP A 307 -13.47 -17.28 -10.24
CA ASP A 307 -13.45 -18.43 -11.13
C ASP A 307 -12.55 -19.57 -10.61
N ASP A 308 -12.49 -20.68 -11.34
CA ASP A 308 -11.69 -21.85 -10.96
C ASP A 308 -10.17 -21.63 -11.08
N THR A 309 -9.75 -20.53 -11.72
CA THR A 309 -8.35 -20.09 -11.76
C THR A 309 -7.99 -19.10 -10.65
N TRP A 310 -8.90 -18.90 -9.68
CA TRP A 310 -8.77 -17.95 -8.58
C TRP A 310 -8.76 -16.47 -8.99
N GLN A 311 -9.23 -16.16 -10.20
CA GLN A 311 -9.36 -14.79 -10.65
C GLN A 311 -10.73 -14.23 -10.24
N ILE A 312 -10.72 -13.01 -9.69
CA ILE A 312 -11.95 -12.27 -9.41
C ILE A 312 -12.50 -11.75 -10.74
N SER A 313 -13.61 -12.31 -11.19
CA SER A 313 -14.24 -11.95 -12.46
C SER A 313 -15.16 -10.73 -12.33
N SER A 314 -15.68 -10.46 -11.13
CA SER A 314 -16.45 -9.24 -10.82
C SER A 314 -16.36 -8.89 -9.33
N SER A 315 -16.44 -7.60 -8.99
CA SER A 315 -16.40 -7.11 -7.62
C SER A 315 -17.05 -5.74 -7.47
N GLN A 316 -17.66 -5.48 -6.32
CA GLN A 316 -17.93 -4.11 -5.89
C GLN A 316 -16.60 -3.45 -5.51
N VAL A 317 -16.37 -2.22 -5.95
CA VAL A 317 -15.14 -1.47 -5.69
C VAL A 317 -15.50 -0.20 -4.92
N PHE A 318 -14.78 0.05 -3.84
CA PHE A 318 -14.95 1.22 -3.00
C PHE A 318 -13.69 2.06 -3.05
N MET A 319 -13.85 3.38 -3.05
CA MET A 319 -12.78 4.37 -2.99
C MET A 319 -12.92 5.17 -1.69
N TYR A 320 -11.82 5.30 -0.97
CA TYR A 320 -11.74 6.07 0.28
C TYR A 320 -10.70 7.16 0.11
N ALA A 321 -11.08 8.39 0.47
CA ALA A 321 -10.20 9.56 0.48
C ALA A 321 -9.94 9.99 1.92
N TYR A 322 -8.67 10.20 2.25
CA TYR A 322 -8.24 10.68 3.56
C TYR A 322 -7.40 11.95 3.42
N ASP A 323 -7.52 12.85 4.40
CA ASP A 323 -6.65 14.02 4.51
C ASP A 323 -5.23 13.65 4.98
N GLU A 324 -4.33 14.64 5.05
CA GLU A 324 -2.95 14.49 5.52
C GLU A 324 -2.80 13.86 6.92
N ASN A 325 -3.86 13.93 7.74
CA ASN A 325 -3.90 13.39 9.10
C ASN A 325 -4.57 12.00 9.17
N PHE A 326 -4.95 11.43 8.02
CA PHE A 326 -5.76 10.21 7.90
C PHE A 326 -7.14 10.34 8.53
N ASN A 327 -7.79 11.49 8.41
CA ASN A 327 -9.23 11.55 8.62
C ASN A 327 -9.92 11.10 7.35
N LEU A 328 -10.90 10.19 7.45
CA LEU A 328 -11.75 9.80 6.32
C LEU A 328 -12.65 10.98 5.96
N ILE A 329 -12.43 11.55 4.77
CA ILE A 329 -13.16 12.73 4.28
C ILE A 329 -14.03 12.43 3.05
N GLY A 330 -13.89 11.24 2.46
CA GLY A 330 -14.81 10.78 1.45
C GLY A 330 -14.81 9.28 1.21
N GLU A 331 -15.95 8.78 0.77
CA GLU A 331 -16.19 7.37 0.44
C GLU A 331 -17.11 7.29 -0.79
N ALA A 332 -16.78 6.45 -1.76
CA ALA A 332 -17.64 6.20 -2.92
C ALA A 332 -17.60 4.71 -3.30
N GLU A 333 -18.76 4.16 -3.68
CA GLU A 333 -18.81 2.93 -4.46
C GLU A 333 -18.66 3.31 -5.94
N LEU A 334 -17.70 2.67 -6.62
CA LEU A 334 -17.39 2.97 -8.01
C LEU A 334 -18.38 2.26 -8.95
N PRO A 335 -18.62 2.80 -10.16
CA PRO A 335 -19.42 2.12 -11.18
C PRO A 335 -18.88 0.71 -11.48
N GLU A 336 -19.76 -0.22 -11.85
CA GLU A 336 -19.42 -1.64 -12.06
C GLU A 336 -18.35 -1.86 -13.16
N GLU A 337 -18.26 -0.94 -14.12
CA GLU A 337 -17.27 -0.95 -15.18
C GLU A 337 -15.85 -0.64 -14.67
N ILE A 338 -15.74 0.02 -13.51
CA ILE A 338 -14.47 0.38 -12.89
C ILE A 338 -13.94 -0.80 -12.08
N LYS A 339 -12.96 -1.49 -12.67
CA LYS A 339 -12.25 -2.59 -12.00
C LYS A 339 -11.35 -2.07 -10.89
N PHE A 340 -11.12 -2.92 -9.90
CA PHE A 340 -10.18 -2.64 -8.81
C PHE A 340 -8.78 -2.31 -9.36
N PRO A 341 -8.20 -1.14 -9.04
CA PRO A 341 -6.88 -0.77 -9.51
C PRO A 341 -5.79 -1.74 -9.05
N ARG A 342 -4.97 -2.23 -9.98
CA ARG A 342 -3.82 -3.10 -9.72
C ARG A 342 -2.51 -2.32 -9.81
N ASP A 343 -1.57 -2.68 -8.93
CA ASP A 343 -0.18 -2.17 -8.87
C ASP A 343 -0.05 -0.68 -9.21
N PHE A 344 -0.90 0.14 -8.58
CA PHE A 344 -1.11 1.53 -9.00
C PHE A 344 -0.26 2.53 -8.21
N PHE A 345 -0.09 3.70 -8.82
CA PHE A 345 0.54 4.88 -8.23
C PHE A 345 -0.16 6.15 -8.73
N PHE A 346 0.11 7.28 -8.08
CA PHE A 346 -0.36 8.59 -8.53
C PHE A 346 0.76 9.32 -9.26
N LYS A 347 0.42 9.95 -10.39
CA LYS A 347 1.28 10.84 -11.17
C LYS A 347 0.41 11.94 -11.76
N ASP A 348 0.81 13.19 -11.58
CA ASP A 348 0.12 14.38 -12.09
C ASP A 348 -1.38 14.45 -11.71
N GLY A 349 -1.71 14.08 -10.47
CA GLY A 349 -3.08 14.07 -9.94
C GLY A 349 -3.97 12.96 -10.51
N LYS A 350 -3.39 12.01 -11.24
CA LYS A 350 -4.10 10.88 -11.84
C LYS A 350 -3.59 9.57 -11.26
N LEU A 351 -4.47 8.58 -11.16
CA LEU A 351 -4.09 7.23 -10.77
C LEU A 351 -3.71 6.43 -12.02
N TRP A 352 -2.51 5.87 -12.02
CA TRP A 352 -2.01 4.98 -13.07
C TRP A 352 -2.09 3.56 -12.56
N SER A 353 -3.00 2.76 -13.12
CA SER A 353 -3.17 1.35 -12.75
C SER A 353 -2.63 0.43 -13.82
N TYR A 354 -1.82 -0.54 -13.41
CA TYR A 354 -1.24 -1.52 -14.31
C TYR A 354 -2.31 -2.37 -15.02
N ILE A 355 -2.15 -2.47 -16.34
CA ILE A 355 -2.84 -3.42 -17.21
C ILE A 355 -1.83 -4.09 -18.14
N ASN A 356 -2.11 -5.35 -18.47
CA ASN A 356 -1.36 -6.07 -19.50
C ASN A 356 -2.20 -6.02 -20.78
N ILE A 357 -1.63 -5.52 -21.86
CA ILE A 357 -2.28 -5.44 -23.17
C ILE A 357 -1.42 -6.22 -24.14
N GLU A 358 -1.85 -7.42 -24.53
CA GLU A 358 -1.13 -8.28 -25.49
C GLU A 358 0.34 -8.49 -25.12
N ASP A 359 0.60 -8.78 -23.83
CA ASP A 359 1.94 -8.95 -23.24
C ASP A 359 2.81 -7.67 -23.17
N GLU A 360 2.26 -6.51 -23.53
CA GLU A 360 2.89 -5.21 -23.33
C GLU A 360 2.48 -4.55 -22.01
N LEU A 361 3.37 -3.72 -21.48
CA LEU A 361 3.13 -2.92 -20.29
C LEU A 361 2.19 -1.76 -20.64
N GLY A 362 1.01 -1.73 -20.01
CA GLY A 362 0.07 -0.62 -20.14
C GLY A 362 -0.40 -0.08 -18.80
N PHE A 363 -1.02 1.10 -18.87
CA PHE A 363 -1.67 1.73 -17.73
C PHE A 363 -3.07 2.21 -18.10
N ALA A 364 -4.05 1.86 -17.25
CA ALA A 364 -5.32 2.57 -17.19
C ALA A 364 -5.12 3.82 -16.32
N ILE A 365 -5.30 5.00 -16.91
CA ILE A 365 -5.10 6.29 -16.25
C ILE A 365 -6.47 6.84 -15.84
N PHE A 366 -6.71 6.91 -14.55
CA PHE A 366 -7.94 7.43 -13.97
C PHE A 366 -7.77 8.91 -13.65
N THR A 367 -8.69 9.72 -14.15
CA THR A 367 -8.89 11.10 -13.69
C THR A 367 -10.11 11.12 -12.79
N PHE A 368 -9.94 11.69 -11.59
CA PHE A 368 -11.00 11.84 -10.60
C PHE A 368 -11.34 13.32 -10.48
N ASP A 369 -12.58 13.70 -10.73
CA ASP A 369 -13.08 15.05 -10.49
C ASP A 369 -14.10 14.98 -9.36
N PHE A 370 -13.87 15.75 -8.29
CA PHE A 370 -14.71 15.74 -7.09
C PHE A 370 -14.78 17.12 -6.42
#